data_AF-Q2T019-F1
#
_entry.id   AF-Q2T019-F1
#
_cell.length_a   1.000
_cell.length_b   1.000
_cell.length_c   1.000
_cell.angle_alpha   90.00
_cell.angle_beta   90.00
_cell.angle_gamma   90.00
#
_symmetry.space_group_name_H-M   'P 1'
#
loop_
_entity.id
_entity.type
_entity.pdbx_description
1 polymer ?
#
loop_
_entity_poly.entity_id
_entity_poly.type
_entity_poly.pdbx_seq_one_letter_code
_entity_poly.pdbx_strand_id
1 'polypeptide(L)'
;MQAGRYRATAGTWAAYLTGKGARAFAPVEQDRYALELLAASGALALIDAGRLADALACAAVTWSTLGGVHEDRDVQLRAAYARAGGQIVE
;
A
#
# COMPACT_ATOMS: atom_id res chain seq x y z
N MET A 1 0.04 1.13 18.55
CA MET A 1 0.41 2.39 17.86
C MET A 1 0.58 2.08 16.37
N GLN A 2 -0.12 2.80 15.50
CA GLN A 2 0.12 2.77 14.04
C GLN A 2 0.91 4.04 13.73
N ALA A 3 2.08 3.93 13.10
CA ALA A 3 2.98 5.06 12.86
C ALA A 3 3.30 5.21 11.36
N GLY A 4 3.53 6.45 10.91
CA GLY A 4 3.97 6.79 9.56
C GLY A 4 2.88 6.89 8.50
N ARG A 5 3.30 7.26 7.28
CA ARG A 5 2.42 7.54 6.13
C ARG A 5 1.54 6.35 5.75
N TYR A 6 2.02 5.13 6.00
CA TYR A 6 1.34 3.87 5.63
C TYR A 6 0.79 3.11 6.84
N ARG A 7 0.61 3.77 8.00
CA ARG A 7 0.01 3.16 9.21
C ARG A 7 0.59 1.77 9.54
N ALA A 8 1.91 1.63 9.49
CA ALA A 8 2.55 0.36 9.80
C ALA A 8 2.23 -0.06 11.25
N THR A 9 1.86 -1.33 11.46
CA THR A 9 1.75 -1.86 12.81
C THR A 9 3.15 -2.11 13.36
N ALA A 10 3.34 -1.93 14.67
CA ALA A 10 4.64 -2.11 15.29
C ALA A 10 5.23 -3.52 15.06
N GLY A 11 4.39 -4.55 14.93
CA GLY A 11 4.83 -5.94 14.70
C GLY A 11 5.38 -6.18 13.30
N THR A 12 4.65 -5.75 12.27
CA THR A 12 5.11 -5.89 10.88
C THR A 12 6.31 -4.98 10.56
N TRP A 13 6.36 -3.80 11.18
CA TRP A 13 7.55 -2.94 11.10
C TRP A 13 8.77 -3.55 11.80
N ALA A 14 8.60 -4.15 12.98
CA ALA A 14 9.69 -4.82 13.68
C ALA A 14 10.27 -6.00 12.88
N ALA A 15 9.41 -6.80 12.23
CA ALA A 15 9.84 -7.88 11.32
C ALA A 15 10.64 -7.36 10.12
N TYR A 16 10.22 -6.24 9.53
CA TYR A 16 10.95 -5.59 8.45
C TYR A 16 12.33 -5.06 8.90
N LEU A 17 12.40 -4.38 10.05
CA LEU A 17 13.66 -3.87 10.59
C LEU A 17 14.65 -4.99 10.93
N THR A 18 14.16 -6.12 11.48
CA THR A 18 15.02 -7.27 11.80
C THR A 18 15.61 -7.92 10.55
N GLY A 19 14.85 -8.00 9.45
CA GLY A 19 15.33 -8.58 8.20
C GLY A 19 16.31 -7.70 7.41
N LYS A 20 16.22 -6.37 7.54
CA LYS A 20 16.98 -5.42 6.69
C LYS A 20 18.16 -4.74 7.39
N GLY A 21 18.31 -4.88 8.71
CA GLY A 21 19.30 -4.11 9.48
C GLY A 21 19.05 -2.59 9.44
N ALA A 22 17.86 -2.20 8.99
CA ALA A 22 17.38 -0.85 8.93
C ALA A 22 17.22 -0.29 10.36
N ARG A 23 17.57 0.98 10.58
CA ARG A 23 17.66 1.55 11.93
C ARG A 23 16.89 2.86 12.09
N ALA A 24 16.31 3.41 11.02
CA ALA A 24 15.68 4.73 11.07
C ALA A 24 14.34 4.73 10.35
N PHE A 25 13.28 5.20 11.02
CA PHE A 25 11.93 5.38 10.46
C PHE A 25 11.86 6.51 9.40
N ALA A 26 12.80 6.54 8.46
CA ALA A 26 12.91 7.55 7.42
C ALA A 26 11.82 7.34 6.36
N PRO A 27 11.40 8.41 5.65
CA PRO A 27 10.38 8.31 4.60
C PRO A 27 10.68 7.23 3.55
N VAL A 28 11.94 7.12 3.13
CA VAL A 28 12.38 6.12 2.14
C VAL A 28 12.22 4.67 2.63
N GLU A 29 12.42 4.42 3.93
CA GLU A 29 12.23 3.07 4.48
C GLU A 29 10.75 2.73 4.63
N GLN A 30 9.92 3.73 4.93
CA GLN A 30 8.46 3.56 4.95
C GLN A 30 7.92 3.23 3.55
N ASP A 31 8.43 3.89 2.51
CA ASP A 31 8.05 3.62 1.11
C ASP A 31 8.47 2.20 0.69
N ARG A 32 9.72 1.81 0.98
CA ARG A 32 10.21 0.45 0.70
C ARG A 32 9.38 -0.62 1.39
N TYR A 33 9.07 -0.40 2.66
CA TYR A 33 8.22 -1.30 3.43
C TYR A 33 6.81 -1.44 2.82
N ALA A 34 6.19 -0.34 2.39
CA ALA A 34 4.90 -0.37 1.72
C ALA A 34 4.95 -1.15 0.39
N LEU A 35 6.01 -0.95 -0.41
CA LEU A 35 6.22 -1.70 -1.65
C LEU A 35 6.39 -3.20 -1.40
N GLU A 36 7.11 -3.61 -0.36
CA GLU A 36 7.27 -5.03 -0.01
C GLU A 36 5.95 -5.68 0.40
N LEU A 37 5.11 -4.96 1.17
CA LEU A 37 3.77 -5.45 1.51
C LEU A 37 2.86 -5.57 0.28
N LEU A 38 2.92 -4.60 -0.63
CA LEU A 38 2.19 -4.67 -1.90
C LEU A 38 2.68 -5.81 -2.79
N ALA A 39 3.99 -6.06 -2.82
CA ALA A 39 4.57 -7.19 -3.55
C ALA A 39 4.15 -8.53 -2.93
N ALA A 40 4.22 -8.66 -1.60
CA ALA A 40 3.86 -9.89 -0.90
C ALA A 40 2.36 -10.23 -1.01
N SER A 41 1.49 -9.22 -1.11
CA SER A 41 0.05 -9.40 -1.33
C SER A 41 -0.35 -9.56 -2.80
N GLY A 42 0.60 -9.43 -3.75
CA GLY A 42 0.34 -9.44 -5.19
C GLY A 42 -0.29 -8.15 -5.73
N ALA A 43 -0.59 -7.18 -4.87
CA ALA A 43 -1.14 -5.89 -5.26
C ALA A 43 -0.20 -5.11 -6.19
N LEU A 44 1.12 -5.24 -6.03
CA LEU A 44 2.10 -4.53 -6.86
C LEU A 44 1.97 -4.93 -8.35
N ALA A 45 1.86 -6.22 -8.64
CA ALA A 45 1.69 -6.71 -10.01
C ALA A 45 0.34 -6.26 -10.61
N LEU A 46 -0.70 -6.12 -9.78
CA LEU A 46 -2.00 -5.62 -10.21
C LEU A 46 -1.96 -4.11 -10.50
N ILE A 47 -1.21 -3.33 -9.72
CA ILE A 47 -0.96 -1.90 -9.97
C ILE A 47 -0.22 -1.72 -11.30
N ASP A 48 0.83 -2.51 -11.54
CA ASP A 48 1.60 -2.47 -12.79
C ASP A 48 0.74 -2.86 -14.01
N ALA A 49 -0.21 -3.77 -13.82
CA ALA A 49 -1.20 -4.15 -14.83
C ALA A 49 -2.36 -3.13 -14.99
N GLY A 50 -2.38 -2.06 -14.18
CA GLY A 50 -3.45 -1.06 -14.15
C GLY A 50 -4.76 -1.53 -13.52
N ARG A 51 -4.79 -2.72 -12.91
CA ARG A 51 -5.94 -3.33 -12.23
C ARG A 51 -6.09 -2.80 -10.81
N LEU A 52 -6.38 -1.50 -10.68
CA LEU A 52 -6.40 -0.81 -9.40
C LEU A 52 -7.43 -1.38 -8.41
N ALA A 53 -8.62 -1.79 -8.87
CA ALA A 53 -9.66 -2.33 -8.01
C ALA A 53 -9.21 -3.63 -7.31
N ASP A 54 -8.59 -4.54 -8.06
CA ASP A 54 -8.06 -5.79 -7.51
C ASP A 54 -6.86 -5.52 -6.60
N ALA A 55 -5.99 -4.57 -6.98
CA ALA A 55 -4.87 -4.17 -6.13
C ALA A 55 -5.34 -3.63 -4.78
N LEU A 56 -6.42 -2.83 -4.75
CA LEU A 56 -7.03 -2.33 -3.52
C LEU A 56 -7.61 -3.46 -2.66
N ALA A 57 -8.26 -4.45 -3.29
CA ALA A 57 -8.78 -5.62 -2.58
C ALA A 57 -7.64 -6.45 -1.93
N CYS A 58 -6.53 -6.67 -2.63
CA CYS A 58 -5.34 -7.31 -2.06
C CYS A 58 -4.72 -6.48 -0.93
N ALA A 59 -4.58 -5.17 -1.13
CA ALA A 59 -4.02 -4.25 -0.15
C ALA A 59 -4.91 -4.10 1.10
N ALA A 60 -6.23 -4.29 0.98
CA ALA A 60 -7.18 -4.20 2.08
C ALA A 60 -6.92 -5.21 3.22
N VAL A 61 -6.29 -6.35 2.91
CA VAL A 61 -5.87 -7.34 3.92
C VAL A 61 -4.83 -6.75 4.88
N THR A 62 -3.95 -5.88 4.36
CA THR A 62 -2.89 -5.22 5.13
C THR A 62 -3.36 -3.89 5.71
N TRP A 63 -4.11 -3.12 4.92
CA TRP A 63 -4.67 -1.83 5.30
C TRP A 63 -6.19 -1.92 5.32
N SER A 64 -6.76 -2.17 6.50
CA SER A 64 -8.21 -2.24 6.68
C SER A 64 -8.97 -0.99 6.23
N THR A 65 -8.29 0.17 6.14
CA THR A 65 -8.84 1.41 5.58
C THR A 65 -9.07 1.38 4.07
N LEU A 66 -8.49 0.42 3.36
CA LEU A 66 -8.71 0.21 1.93
C LEU A 66 -9.81 -0.83 1.66
N GLY A 67 -10.27 -1.54 2.70
CA GLY A 67 -11.35 -2.52 2.59
C GLY A 67 -12.73 -1.88 2.59
N GLY A 68 -13.64 -2.47 1.81
CA GLY A 68 -15.04 -2.07 1.68
C GLY A 68 -15.34 -1.38 0.35
N VAL A 69 -16.59 -1.50 -0.11
CA VAL A 69 -17.09 -0.77 -1.28
C VAL A 69 -17.59 0.59 -0.79
N HIS A 70 -16.87 1.64 -1.14
CA HIS A 70 -17.29 3.01 -0.85
C HIS A 70 -17.16 3.81 -2.13
N GLU A 71 -18.29 4.02 -2.81
CA GLU A 71 -18.37 4.65 -4.14
C GLU A 71 -17.57 5.98 -4.19
N ASP A 72 -17.75 6.85 -3.20
CA ASP A 72 -17.01 8.13 -3.13
C ASP A 72 -15.50 7.95 -2.90
N ARG A 73 -15.10 6.96 -2.11
CA ARG A 73 -13.69 6.70 -1.81
C ARG A 73 -12.99 6.12 -3.03
N ASP A 74 -13.62 5.20 -3.74
CA ASP A 74 -13.05 4.58 -4.93
C ASP A 74 -12.84 5.62 -6.03
N VAL A 75 -13.78 6.56 -6.18
CA VAL A 75 -13.61 7.71 -7.08
C VAL A 75 -12.41 8.57 -6.65
N GLN A 76 -12.28 8.88 -5.35
CA GLN A 76 -11.14 9.66 -4.84
C GLN A 76 -9.81 8.92 -5.01
N LEU A 77 -9.77 7.62 -4.78
CA LEU A 77 -8.57 6.79 -4.94
C LEU A 77 -8.15 6.70 -6.41
N ARG A 78 -9.10 6.47 -7.32
CA ARG A 78 -8.84 6.50 -8.77
C ARG A 78 -8.33 7.86 -9.22
N ALA A 79 -8.96 8.95 -8.77
CA ALA A 79 -8.52 10.31 -9.09
C ALA A 79 -7.12 10.61 -8.54
N ALA A 80 -6.82 10.19 -7.30
CA ALA A 80 -5.50 10.34 -6.71
C ALA A 80 -4.43 9.53 -7.46
N TYR A 81 -4.76 8.30 -7.86
CA TYR A 81 -3.88 7.42 -8.63
C TYR A 81 -3.58 7.99 -10.02
N ALA A 82 -4.60 8.47 -10.73
CA ALA A 82 -4.43 9.13 -12.03
C ALA A 82 -3.61 10.42 -11.92
N ARG A 83 -3.83 11.23 -10.86
CA ARG A 83 -3.02 12.45 -10.59
C ARG A 83 -1.56 12.14 -10.28
N ALA A 84 -1.28 10.96 -9.74
CA ALA A 84 0.08 10.47 -9.52
C ALA A 84 0.74 9.93 -10.80
N GLY A 85 0.03 9.92 -11.94
CA GLY A 85 0.49 9.39 -13.22
C GLY A 85 0.20 7.90 -13.44
N GLY A 86 -0.56 7.26 -12.55
CA GLY A 86 -0.95 5.87 -12.68
C GLY A 86 -1.97 5.66 -13.81
N GLN A 87 -1.77 4.59 -14.58
CA GLN A 87 -2.72 4.18 -15.63
C GLN A 87 -3.69 3.13 -15.09
N ILE A 88 -4.99 3.37 -15.27
CA ILE A 88 -6.04 2.43 -14.88
C ILE A 88 -6.49 1.72 -16.16
N VAL A 89 -6.42 0.39 -16.14
CA VAL A 89 -6.97 -0.45 -17.21
C VAL A 89 -8.32 -0.93 -16.73
N GLU A 90 -9.37 -0.63 -17.48
CA GLU A 90 -10.74 -1.15 -17.26
C GLU A 90 -10.87 -2.59 -17.75
#